data_AF-A0A957YKN8-F1
#
_entry.id   AF-A0A957YKN8-F1
#
_cell.length_a   1.000
_cell.length_b   1.000
_cell.length_c   1.000
_cell.angle_alpha   90.00
_cell.angle_beta   90.00
_cell.angle_gamma   90.00
#
_symmetry.space_group_name_H-M   'P 1'
#
loop_
_entity.id
_entity.type
_entity.pdbx_description
1 polymer ?
#
loop_
_entity_poly.entity_id
_entity_poly.type
_entity_poly.pdbx_seq_one_letter_code
_entity_poly.pdbx_strand_id
1 'polypeptide(L)'
;MSPRQDVDVQAVIDAVIDAVLDSRKYDALSPDFVRAIAATEARKGRSLKETVKATKNQLHQSAAAYHTGRMDYERWLVDLTAAYTSASLDDRRQALRALLARHRSTAERLAILDQFYAAIFAHLPPIHSLLDVACGLNPLAHAWMPLAPDARYFACDIFADQVDFLNRFFGLAGIAGQVEVRDVIQDPPSQRVDLALILKTIPCLEQIDRQAGQRLLDAVDARHLVVTFPVRSLGGRAKGMATQYAAHFHSLINGRGWVCRQLDFADELVFVVTTERG
;
A
#
# COMPACT_ATOMS: atom_id res chain seq x y z
N MET A 1 -14.75 21.59 -24.34
CA MET A 1 -13.44 22.27 -24.24
C MET A 1 -12.89 22.43 -25.65
N SER A 2 -12.22 23.54 -25.96
CA SER A 2 -11.68 23.76 -27.31
C SER A 2 -10.29 23.11 -27.46
N PRO A 3 -9.87 22.68 -28.66
CA PRO A 3 -8.58 22.03 -28.88
C PRO A 3 -7.36 22.83 -28.38
N ARG A 4 -7.43 24.17 -28.33
CA ARG A 4 -6.36 25.02 -27.77
C ARG A 4 -6.27 24.96 -26.25
N GLN A 5 -7.39 24.79 -25.55
CA GLN A 5 -7.40 24.67 -24.09
C GLN A 5 -6.85 23.31 -23.64
N ASP A 6 -7.10 22.25 -24.42
CA ASP A 6 -6.61 20.90 -24.11
C ASP A 6 -5.08 20.81 -24.27
N VAL A 7 -4.51 21.46 -25.30
CA VAL A 7 -3.05 21.54 -25.50
C VAL A 7 -2.35 22.33 -24.38
N ASP A 8 -2.99 23.40 -23.89
CA ASP A 8 -2.45 24.23 -22.80
C ASP A 8 -2.45 23.46 -21.45
N VAL A 9 -3.50 22.68 -21.17
CA VAL A 9 -3.58 21.84 -19.97
C VAL A 9 -2.54 20.73 -19.98
N GLN A 10 -2.30 20.08 -21.13
CA GLN A 10 -1.30 19.01 -21.22
C GLN A 10 0.12 19.53 -20.96
N ALA A 11 0.47 20.69 -21.54
CA ALA A 11 1.77 21.33 -21.31
C ALA A 11 1.97 21.69 -19.82
N VAL A 12 0.90 22.13 -19.13
CA VAL A 12 0.94 22.38 -17.69
C VAL A 12 1.17 21.09 -16.90
N ILE A 13 0.50 19.99 -17.27
CA ILE A 13 0.68 18.69 -16.60
C ILE A 13 2.12 18.21 -16.71
N ASP A 14 2.70 18.26 -17.91
CA ASP A 14 4.07 17.81 -18.16
C ASP A 14 5.08 18.64 -17.34
N ALA A 15 4.92 19.98 -17.33
CA ALA A 15 5.75 20.86 -16.51
C ALA A 15 5.62 20.62 -14.99
N VAL A 16 4.43 20.22 -14.52
CA VAL A 16 4.22 19.85 -13.12
C VAL A 16 4.94 18.55 -12.79
N ILE A 17 4.88 17.54 -13.67
CA ILE A 17 5.56 16.25 -13.49
C ILE A 17 7.05 16.48 -13.35
N ASP A 18 7.68 17.21 -14.27
CA ASP A 18 9.10 17.54 -14.24
C ASP A 18 9.49 18.23 -12.92
N ALA A 19 8.74 19.27 -12.53
CA ALA A 19 9.01 20.02 -11.29
C ALA A 19 8.79 19.20 -10.01
N VAL A 20 7.96 18.16 -10.05
CA VAL A 20 7.75 17.23 -8.94
C VAL A 20 8.87 16.21 -8.86
N LEU A 21 9.18 15.54 -9.97
CA LEU A 21 10.18 14.47 -10.03
C LEU A 21 11.62 14.98 -9.87
N ASP A 22 11.90 16.25 -10.21
CA ASP A 22 13.21 16.88 -9.93
C ASP A 22 13.48 17.06 -8.42
N SER A 23 12.43 17.00 -7.59
CA SER A 23 12.63 17.10 -6.13
C SER A 23 12.89 15.74 -5.50
N ARG A 24 14.05 15.62 -4.83
CA ARG A 24 14.55 14.42 -4.10
C ARG A 24 13.53 13.66 -3.22
N LYS A 25 12.44 14.30 -2.79
CA LYS A 25 11.41 13.65 -1.97
C LYS A 25 10.45 12.79 -2.80
N TYR A 26 10.34 13.08 -4.10
CA TYR A 26 9.33 12.55 -5.02
C TYR A 26 9.94 11.99 -6.31
N ASP A 27 11.28 12.00 -6.45
CA ASP A 27 12.01 11.55 -7.64
C ASP A 27 11.77 10.08 -7.96
N ALA A 28 11.55 9.24 -6.95
CA ALA A 28 11.23 7.83 -7.11
C ALA A 28 9.73 7.52 -7.26
N LEU A 29 8.83 8.51 -7.26
CA LEU A 29 7.39 8.24 -7.43
C LEU A 29 7.07 7.82 -8.87
N SER A 30 6.07 6.96 -9.02
CA SER A 30 5.47 6.61 -10.30
C SER A 30 5.09 7.88 -11.09
N PRO A 31 5.65 8.08 -12.30
CA PRO A 31 5.28 9.20 -13.15
C PRO A 31 3.79 9.23 -13.49
N ASP A 32 3.16 8.05 -13.62
CA ASP A 32 1.74 7.93 -13.90
C ASP A 32 0.89 8.39 -12.70
N PHE A 33 1.31 8.06 -11.48
CA PHE A 33 0.65 8.58 -10.27
C PHE A 33 0.77 10.11 -10.17
N VAL A 34 1.97 10.65 -10.42
CA VAL A 34 2.18 12.11 -10.42
C VAL A 34 1.31 12.78 -11.49
N ARG A 35 1.24 12.19 -12.69
CA ARG A 35 0.39 12.67 -13.80
C ARG A 35 -1.08 12.70 -13.40
N ALA A 36 -1.60 11.66 -12.75
CA ALA A 36 -3.00 11.58 -12.34
C ALA A 36 -3.38 12.70 -11.34
N ILE A 37 -2.51 12.96 -10.36
CA ILE A 37 -2.70 14.06 -9.41
C ILE A 37 -2.58 15.41 -10.11
N ALA A 38 -1.54 15.61 -10.93
CA ALA A 38 -1.31 16.85 -11.66
C ALA A 38 -2.49 17.20 -12.57
N ALA A 39 -3.05 16.22 -13.30
CA ALA A 39 -4.22 16.40 -14.15
C ALA A 39 -5.47 16.82 -13.36
N THR A 40 -5.63 16.34 -12.13
CA THR A 40 -6.73 16.74 -11.24
C THR A 40 -6.55 18.17 -10.74
N GLU A 41 -5.33 18.54 -10.36
CA GLU A 41 -5.05 19.90 -9.87
C GLU A 41 -5.04 20.95 -11.00
N ALA A 42 -4.59 20.59 -12.21
CA ALA A 42 -4.57 21.47 -13.37
C ALA A 42 -5.98 21.85 -13.85
N ARG A 43 -6.92 20.90 -13.83
CA ARG A 43 -8.34 21.12 -14.17
C ARG A 43 -9.05 22.13 -13.27
N LYS A 44 -8.47 22.46 -12.11
CA LYS A 44 -8.99 23.51 -11.20
C LYS A 44 -8.64 24.93 -11.65
N GLY A 45 -7.97 25.11 -12.80
CA GLY A 45 -7.69 26.41 -13.41
C GLY A 45 -6.64 27.24 -12.65
N ARG A 46 -5.74 26.58 -11.92
CA ARG A 46 -4.69 27.27 -11.15
C ARG A 46 -3.49 27.62 -12.02
N SER A 47 -2.69 28.58 -11.56
CA SER A 47 -1.38 28.84 -12.18
C SER A 47 -0.45 27.62 -12.05
N LEU A 48 0.54 27.48 -12.93
CA LEU A 48 1.53 26.39 -12.87
C LEU A 48 2.15 26.24 -11.47
N LYS A 49 2.58 27.36 -10.86
CA LYS A 49 3.20 27.37 -9.52
C LYS A 49 2.25 26.84 -8.44
N GLU A 50 0.97 27.21 -8.50
CA GLU A 50 -0.04 26.74 -7.57
C GLU A 50 -0.38 25.27 -7.80
N THR A 51 -0.44 24.82 -9.06
CA THR A 51 -0.65 23.41 -9.42
C THR A 51 0.49 22.52 -8.93
N VAL A 52 1.76 22.96 -9.08
CA VAL A 52 2.92 22.25 -8.51
C VAL A 52 2.80 22.14 -6.99
N LYS A 53 2.48 23.25 -6.30
CA LYS A 53 2.32 23.25 -4.84
C LYS A 53 1.19 22.34 -4.38
N ALA A 54 0.03 22.40 -5.04
CA ALA A 54 -1.12 21.56 -4.72
C ALA A 54 -0.82 20.07 -4.94
N THR A 55 -0.16 19.73 -6.05
CA THR A 55 0.28 18.37 -6.38
C THR A 55 1.24 17.84 -5.31
N LYS A 56 2.29 18.59 -4.96
CA LYS A 56 3.24 18.21 -3.89
C LYS A 56 2.56 18.02 -2.53
N ASN A 57 1.55 18.83 -2.21
CA ASN A 57 0.78 18.69 -0.97
C ASN A 57 -0.04 17.39 -0.96
N GLN A 58 -0.72 17.06 -2.07
CA GLN A 58 -1.50 15.83 -2.19
C GLN A 58 -0.59 14.59 -2.12
N LEU A 59 0.54 14.60 -2.83
CA LEU A 59 1.55 13.52 -2.78
C LEU A 59 2.15 13.36 -1.38
N HIS A 60 2.34 14.46 -0.65
CA HIS A 60 2.81 14.36 0.72
C HIS A 60 1.82 13.62 1.62
N GLN A 61 0.53 13.95 1.53
CA GLN A 61 -0.51 13.37 2.37
C GLN A 61 -0.79 11.90 2.05
N SER A 62 -0.75 11.55 0.77
CA SER A 62 -1.11 10.20 0.29
C SER A 62 0.05 9.22 0.21
N ALA A 63 1.29 9.69 0.06
CA ALA A 63 2.45 8.83 -0.17
C ALA A 63 3.59 9.11 0.82
N ALA A 64 4.20 10.30 0.74
CA ALA A 64 5.46 10.54 1.42
C ALA A 64 5.36 10.71 2.95
N ALA A 65 4.16 10.87 3.53
CA ALA A 65 3.96 10.95 4.97
C ALA A 65 4.21 9.63 5.71
N TYR A 66 4.27 8.52 4.97
CA TYR A 66 4.50 7.19 5.55
C TYR A 66 5.99 6.85 5.72
N HIS A 67 6.91 7.49 5.00
CA HIS A 67 8.35 7.30 5.22
C HIS A 67 8.81 8.01 6.51
N THR A 68 9.53 7.29 7.38
CA THR A 68 10.11 7.89 8.60
C THR A 68 11.62 8.09 8.42
N GLY A 69 12.01 9.33 8.16
CA GLY A 69 13.40 9.69 7.91
C GLY A 69 13.87 9.28 6.51
N ARG A 70 15.18 9.06 6.37
CA ARG A 70 15.80 8.65 5.11
C ARG A 70 15.66 7.14 4.91
N MET A 71 15.13 6.75 3.75
CA MET A 71 15.09 5.36 3.30
C MET A 71 16.44 5.03 2.66
N ASP A 72 17.32 4.35 3.41
CA ASP A 72 18.67 3.99 2.94
C ASP A 72 18.68 2.52 2.49
N TYR A 73 17.98 2.25 1.39
CA TYR A 73 17.73 0.89 0.89
C TYR A 73 19.01 0.09 0.63
N GLU A 74 20.06 0.73 0.10
CA GLU A 74 21.35 0.07 -0.11
C GLU A 74 22.00 -0.37 1.20
N ARG A 75 22.00 0.50 2.23
CA ARG A 75 22.48 0.10 3.55
C ARG A 75 21.64 -1.05 4.12
N TRP A 76 20.32 -0.98 4.00
CA TRP A 76 19.44 -2.02 4.52
C TRP A 76 19.66 -3.38 3.83
N LEU A 77 19.96 -3.40 2.54
CA LEU A 77 20.28 -4.63 1.83
C LEU A 77 21.62 -5.23 2.26
N VAL A 78 22.63 -4.40 2.55
CA VAL A 78 23.88 -4.88 3.15
C VAL A 78 23.60 -5.56 4.50
N ASP A 79 22.83 -4.89 5.37
CA ASP A 79 22.51 -5.41 6.70
C ASP A 79 21.68 -6.71 6.63
N LEU A 80 20.69 -6.76 5.73
CA LEU A 80 19.87 -7.96 5.49
C LEU A 80 20.71 -9.10 4.91
N THR A 81 21.62 -8.83 3.98
CA THR A 81 22.49 -9.86 3.40
C THR A 81 23.33 -10.53 4.47
N ALA A 82 23.90 -9.74 5.39
CA ALA A 82 24.63 -10.27 6.54
C ALA A 82 23.73 -11.14 7.43
N ALA A 83 22.51 -10.67 7.75
CA ALA A 83 21.56 -11.42 8.58
C ALA A 83 21.12 -12.76 7.94
N TYR A 84 20.88 -12.79 6.63
CA TYR A 84 20.45 -14.01 5.94
C TYR A 84 21.57 -15.02 5.71
N THR A 85 22.84 -14.60 5.74
CA THR A 85 23.99 -15.49 5.55
C THR A 85 24.31 -16.32 6.79
N SER A 86 24.28 -15.71 7.98
CA SER A 86 24.85 -16.34 9.18
C SER A 86 24.03 -16.19 10.46
N ALA A 87 22.95 -15.41 10.45
CA ALA A 87 22.17 -15.14 11.65
C ALA A 87 21.04 -16.16 11.86
N SER A 88 20.62 -16.29 13.13
CA SER A 88 19.49 -17.13 13.52
C SER A 88 18.16 -16.60 12.94
N LEU A 89 17.10 -17.40 12.99
CA LEU A 89 15.76 -16.94 12.58
C LEU A 89 15.28 -15.75 13.41
N ASP A 90 15.63 -15.71 14.70
CA ASP A 90 15.26 -14.61 15.60
C ASP A 90 16.01 -13.32 15.26
N ASP A 91 17.30 -13.41 14.96
CA ASP A 91 18.10 -12.25 14.52
C ASP A 91 17.56 -11.68 13.19
N ARG A 92 17.18 -12.55 12.24
CA ARG A 92 16.54 -12.14 10.99
C ARG A 92 15.22 -11.42 11.24
N ARG A 93 14.37 -11.97 12.11
CA ARG A 93 13.11 -11.32 12.51
C ARG A 93 13.35 -9.98 13.19
N GLN A 94 14.40 -9.84 14.00
CA GLN A 94 14.76 -8.57 14.63
C GLN A 94 15.18 -7.52 13.59
N ALA A 95 16.01 -7.91 12.61
CA ALA A 95 16.40 -7.04 11.50
C ALA A 95 15.18 -6.57 10.68
N LEU A 96 14.27 -7.50 10.35
CA LEU A 96 13.03 -7.18 9.64
C LEU A 96 12.14 -6.21 10.45
N ARG A 97 11.99 -6.41 11.77
CA ARG A 97 11.24 -5.49 12.64
C ARG A 97 11.85 -4.09 12.65
N ALA A 98 13.17 -3.97 12.66
CA ALA A 98 13.86 -2.68 12.63
C ALA A 98 13.59 -1.91 11.32
N LEU A 99 13.45 -2.62 10.20
CA LEU A 99 13.09 -2.02 8.91
C LEU A 99 11.60 -1.71 8.79
N LEU A 100 10.72 -2.60 9.27
CA LEU A 100 9.28 -2.34 9.37
C LEU A 100 8.98 -1.07 10.19
N ALA A 101 9.82 -0.74 11.17
CA ALA A 101 9.72 0.51 11.95
C ALA A 101 9.98 1.79 11.12
N ARG A 102 10.58 1.67 9.93
CA ARG A 102 10.95 2.81 9.06
C ARG A 102 9.82 3.31 8.17
N HIS A 103 8.68 2.64 8.20
CA HIS A 103 7.48 3.01 7.47
C HIS A 103 6.31 3.07 8.45
N ARG A 104 5.61 4.20 8.50
CA ARG A 104 4.62 4.52 9.55
C ARG A 104 3.52 3.46 9.66
N SER A 105 2.96 3.01 8.53
CA SER A 105 1.88 2.01 8.51
C SER A 105 2.30 0.68 9.16
N THR A 106 3.52 0.22 8.85
CA THR A 106 4.09 -1.02 9.40
C THR A 106 4.63 -0.85 10.82
N ALA A 107 5.16 0.33 11.15
CA ALA A 107 5.61 0.68 12.50
C ALA A 107 4.48 0.62 13.52
N GLU A 108 3.30 1.16 13.16
CA GLU A 108 2.08 1.07 13.97
C GLU A 108 1.66 -0.39 14.25
N ARG A 109 1.96 -1.33 13.33
CA ARG A 109 1.61 -2.74 13.46
C ARG A 109 2.59 -3.54 14.33
N LEU A 110 3.80 -3.05 14.57
CA LEU A 110 4.87 -3.81 15.24
C LEU A 110 4.49 -4.40 16.60
N ALA A 111 3.69 -3.67 17.38
CA ALA A 111 3.25 -4.08 18.71
C ALA A 111 2.30 -5.29 18.68
N ILE A 112 1.60 -5.48 17.56
CA ILE A 112 0.62 -6.56 17.38
C ILE A 112 1.05 -7.57 16.31
N LEU A 113 2.23 -7.41 15.68
CA LEU A 113 2.64 -8.13 14.46
C LEU A 113 2.54 -9.66 14.58
N ASP A 114 2.99 -10.22 15.72
CA ASP A 114 2.98 -11.67 15.92
C ASP A 114 1.55 -12.22 16.02
N GLN A 115 0.63 -11.49 16.65
CA GLN A 115 -0.77 -11.87 16.80
C GLN A 115 -1.58 -11.54 15.53
N PHE A 116 -1.20 -10.48 14.82
CA PHE A 116 -1.92 -9.94 13.67
C PHE A 116 -2.05 -11.00 12.57
N TYR A 117 -0.93 -11.52 12.07
CA TYR A 117 -0.96 -12.53 11.02
C TYR A 117 -1.47 -13.88 11.52
N ALA A 118 -1.10 -14.30 12.74
CA ALA A 118 -1.62 -15.53 13.32
C ALA A 118 -3.16 -15.56 13.38
N ALA A 119 -3.79 -14.47 13.86
CA ALA A 119 -5.24 -14.39 13.97
C ALA A 119 -5.94 -14.27 12.61
N ILE A 120 -5.35 -13.55 11.64
CA ILE A 120 -5.88 -13.46 10.27
C ILE A 120 -5.86 -14.83 9.59
N PHE A 121 -4.70 -15.50 9.59
CA PHE A 121 -4.50 -16.76 8.87
C PHE A 121 -5.25 -17.93 9.53
N ALA A 122 -5.62 -17.84 10.81
CA ALA A 122 -6.51 -18.80 11.45
C ALA A 122 -7.93 -18.85 10.84
N HIS A 123 -8.29 -17.86 10.02
CA HIS A 123 -9.57 -17.79 9.31
C HIS A 123 -9.45 -17.99 7.81
N LEU A 124 -8.26 -18.36 7.32
CA LEU A 124 -7.98 -18.57 5.90
C LEU A 124 -7.59 -20.03 5.65
N PRO A 125 -7.91 -20.56 4.45
CA PRO A 125 -7.31 -21.81 4.01
C PRO A 125 -5.80 -21.61 3.74
N PRO A 126 -5.05 -22.69 3.42
CA PRO A 126 -3.69 -22.55 2.88
C PRO A 126 -3.66 -21.59 1.68
N ILE A 127 -2.74 -20.62 1.73
CA ILE A 127 -2.60 -19.58 0.71
C ILE A 127 -1.39 -19.90 -0.17
N HIS A 128 -1.62 -20.13 -1.47
CA HIS A 128 -0.58 -20.41 -2.47
C HIS A 128 -0.30 -19.19 -3.36
N SER A 129 -1.12 -18.15 -3.30
CA SER A 129 -0.87 -16.89 -4.00
C SER A 129 -1.40 -15.70 -3.21
N LEU A 130 -0.54 -14.70 -3.01
CA LEU A 130 -0.82 -13.50 -2.23
C LEU A 130 -0.57 -12.25 -3.06
N LEU A 131 -1.47 -11.28 -3.01
CA LEU A 131 -1.31 -9.94 -3.57
C LEU A 131 -1.32 -8.89 -2.45
N ASP A 132 -0.27 -8.09 -2.30
CA ASP A 132 -0.20 -6.98 -1.34
C ASP A 132 -0.32 -5.62 -2.05
N VAL A 133 -1.43 -4.92 -1.82
CA VAL A 133 -1.83 -3.70 -2.53
C VAL A 133 -1.44 -2.45 -1.74
N ALA A 134 -0.64 -1.57 -2.36
CA ALA A 134 0.01 -0.44 -1.69
C ALA A 134 0.81 -0.94 -0.48
N CYS A 135 1.73 -1.86 -0.76
CA CYS A 135 2.31 -2.75 0.24
C CYS A 135 3.20 -2.02 1.26
N GLY A 136 3.74 -0.83 0.93
CA GLY A 136 4.78 -0.17 1.72
C GLY A 136 5.91 -1.16 2.02
N LEU A 137 6.32 -1.24 3.30
CA LEU A 137 7.29 -2.24 3.76
C LEU A 137 6.68 -3.56 4.26
N ASN A 138 5.37 -3.77 4.09
CA ASN A 138 4.71 -4.98 4.59
C ASN A 138 5.24 -6.32 4.02
N PRO A 139 5.84 -6.40 2.82
CA PRO A 139 6.45 -7.64 2.36
C PRO A 139 7.62 -8.10 3.24
N LEU A 140 8.25 -7.22 4.02
CA LEU A 140 9.24 -7.62 5.04
C LEU A 140 8.62 -8.45 6.18
N ALA A 141 7.29 -8.39 6.36
CA ALA A 141 6.55 -9.18 7.34
C ALA A 141 6.23 -10.61 6.86
N HIS A 142 6.75 -11.07 5.72
CA HIS A 142 6.49 -12.43 5.22
C HIS A 142 6.80 -13.51 6.26
N ALA A 143 7.82 -13.32 7.11
CA ALA A 143 8.25 -14.29 8.13
C ALA A 143 7.20 -14.56 9.24
N TRP A 144 6.10 -13.80 9.24
CA TRP A 144 4.95 -13.96 10.14
C TRP A 144 3.71 -14.53 9.43
N MET A 145 3.76 -14.70 8.11
CA MET A 145 2.67 -15.22 7.31
C MET A 145 2.87 -16.73 7.09
N PRO A 146 1.97 -17.61 7.57
CA PRO A 146 2.06 -19.05 7.33
C PRO A 146 1.58 -19.39 5.90
N LEU A 147 2.30 -18.88 4.89
CA LEU A 147 2.03 -19.17 3.48
C LEU A 147 2.40 -20.62 3.16
N ALA A 148 1.79 -21.17 2.10
CA ALA A 148 2.19 -22.46 1.58
C ALA A 148 3.67 -22.44 1.12
N PRO A 149 4.41 -23.57 1.18
CA PRO A 149 5.83 -23.60 0.79
C PRO A 149 6.10 -23.18 -0.67
N ASP A 150 5.12 -23.36 -1.55
CA ASP A 150 5.14 -23.01 -2.97
C ASP A 150 4.45 -21.67 -3.26
N ALA A 151 4.10 -20.90 -2.22
CA ALA A 151 3.32 -19.70 -2.39
C ALA A 151 4.04 -18.63 -3.21
N ARG A 152 3.28 -17.97 -4.10
CA ARG A 152 3.75 -16.80 -4.87
C ARG A 152 3.30 -15.51 -4.21
N TYR A 153 4.25 -14.60 -3.95
CA TYR A 153 3.98 -13.30 -3.36
C TYR A 153 4.07 -12.21 -4.43
N PHE A 154 2.96 -11.56 -4.71
CA PHE A 154 2.89 -10.36 -5.55
C PHE A 154 2.66 -9.14 -4.68
N ALA A 155 3.31 -8.04 -4.99
CA ALA A 155 3.09 -6.78 -4.27
C ALA A 155 3.18 -5.59 -5.23
N CYS A 156 2.59 -4.47 -4.84
CA CYS A 156 2.73 -3.24 -5.61
C CYS A 156 2.68 -1.99 -4.73
N ASP A 157 3.45 -0.98 -5.11
CA ASP A 157 3.46 0.34 -4.49
C ASP A 157 3.87 1.41 -5.52
N ILE A 158 3.82 2.68 -5.14
CA ILE A 158 4.04 3.83 -6.05
C ILE A 158 5.50 4.33 -6.06
N PHE A 159 6.38 3.83 -5.19
CA PHE A 159 7.79 4.24 -5.10
C PHE A 159 8.73 3.23 -5.77
N ALA A 160 9.39 3.63 -6.85
CA ALA A 160 10.28 2.76 -7.64
C ALA A 160 11.50 2.27 -6.88
N ASP A 161 12.10 3.10 -6.02
CA ASP A 161 13.24 2.75 -5.18
C ASP A 161 12.84 1.73 -4.07
N GLN A 162 11.65 1.88 -3.48
CA GLN A 162 11.08 0.91 -2.56
C GLN A 162 10.81 -0.42 -3.27
N VAL A 163 10.24 -0.37 -4.48
CA VAL A 163 9.94 -1.56 -5.29
C VAL A 163 11.23 -2.32 -5.66
N ASP A 164 12.28 -1.62 -6.09
CA ASP A 164 13.60 -2.24 -6.37
C ASP A 164 14.17 -2.91 -5.12
N PHE A 165 14.16 -2.20 -3.99
CA PHE A 165 14.58 -2.73 -2.69
C PHE A 165 13.85 -4.02 -2.33
N LEU A 166 12.52 -4.05 -2.45
CA LEU A 166 11.70 -5.20 -2.09
C LEU A 166 11.93 -6.39 -3.03
N ASN A 167 12.14 -6.16 -4.33
CA ASN A 167 12.51 -7.22 -5.26
C ASN A 167 13.88 -7.83 -4.92
N ARG A 168 14.87 -7.01 -4.56
CA ARG A 168 16.18 -7.51 -4.10
C ARG A 168 16.05 -8.28 -2.78
N PHE A 169 15.18 -7.82 -1.88
CA PHE A 169 14.85 -8.57 -0.66
C PHE A 169 14.16 -9.91 -0.98
N PHE A 170 13.24 -9.98 -1.94
CA PHE A 170 12.60 -11.24 -2.35
C PHE A 170 13.63 -12.26 -2.82
N GLY A 171 14.57 -11.83 -3.66
CA GLY A 171 15.68 -12.67 -4.09
C GLY A 171 16.55 -13.17 -2.93
N LEU A 172 16.87 -12.30 -1.97
CA LEU A 172 17.65 -12.66 -0.77
C LEU A 172 16.91 -13.64 0.14
N ALA A 173 15.61 -13.43 0.35
CA ALA A 173 14.78 -14.21 1.24
C ALA A 173 14.23 -15.50 0.61
N GLY A 174 14.47 -15.72 -0.69
CA GLY A 174 13.96 -16.88 -1.42
C GLY A 174 12.44 -16.85 -1.63
N ILE A 175 11.84 -15.66 -1.65
CA ILE A 175 10.40 -15.48 -1.86
C ILE A 175 10.12 -15.55 -3.36
N ALA A 176 9.33 -16.53 -3.79
CA ALA A 176 8.87 -16.62 -5.16
C ALA A 176 7.83 -15.53 -5.41
N GLY A 177 8.11 -14.57 -6.29
CA GLY A 177 7.26 -13.40 -6.39
C GLY A 177 7.87 -12.22 -7.14
N GLN A 178 7.12 -11.12 -7.19
CA GLN A 178 7.62 -9.85 -7.69
C GLN A 178 6.88 -8.68 -7.05
N VAL A 179 7.56 -7.54 -7.00
CA VAL A 179 6.98 -6.25 -6.60
C VAL A 179 6.96 -5.32 -7.80
N GLU A 180 5.86 -4.64 -8.05
CA GLU A 180 5.69 -3.74 -9.20
C GLU A 180 5.42 -2.30 -8.77
N VAL A 181 5.94 -1.35 -9.56
CA VAL A 181 5.54 0.06 -9.45
C VAL A 181 4.16 0.20 -10.06
N ARG A 182 3.15 0.61 -9.27
CA ARG A 182 1.77 0.67 -9.73
C ARG A 182 0.96 1.77 -9.04
N ASP A 183 0.27 2.57 -9.85
CA ASP A 183 -0.81 3.43 -9.36
C ASP A 183 -2.13 2.65 -9.38
N VAL A 184 -2.52 2.12 -8.22
CA VAL A 184 -3.72 1.28 -8.09
C VAL A 184 -5.04 2.08 -8.19
N ILE A 185 -4.99 3.42 -8.23
CA ILE A 185 -6.19 4.24 -8.49
C ILE A 185 -6.57 4.18 -9.97
N GLN A 186 -5.57 4.15 -10.86
CA GLN A 186 -5.75 4.15 -12.31
C GLN A 186 -5.69 2.73 -12.90
N ASP A 187 -4.76 1.89 -12.41
CA ASP A 187 -4.53 0.53 -12.90
C ASP A 187 -4.50 -0.47 -11.71
N PRO A 188 -5.67 -0.76 -11.10
CA PRO A 188 -5.74 -1.74 -10.03
C PRO A 188 -5.37 -3.15 -10.55
N PRO A 189 -4.62 -3.94 -9.77
CA PRO A 189 -4.26 -5.31 -10.16
C PRO A 189 -5.49 -6.21 -10.27
N SER A 190 -5.56 -6.99 -11.36
CA SER A 190 -6.68 -7.88 -11.68
C SER A 190 -6.28 -9.37 -11.78
N GLN A 191 -5.02 -9.69 -11.47
CA GLN A 191 -4.56 -11.07 -11.48
C GLN A 191 -5.27 -11.90 -10.40
N ARG A 192 -5.59 -13.15 -10.74
CA ARG A 192 -6.23 -14.08 -9.82
C ARG A 192 -5.27 -14.53 -8.72
N VAL A 193 -5.68 -14.40 -7.46
CA VAL A 193 -4.93 -14.89 -6.28
C VAL A 193 -5.83 -15.54 -5.23
N ASP A 194 -5.25 -16.27 -4.28
CA ASP A 194 -5.99 -16.82 -3.14
C ASP A 194 -6.30 -15.73 -2.11
N LEU A 195 -5.34 -14.83 -1.85
CA LEU A 195 -5.48 -13.76 -0.87
C LEU A 195 -5.00 -12.42 -1.44
N ALA A 196 -5.80 -11.37 -1.28
CA ALA A 196 -5.31 -9.99 -1.40
C ALA A 196 -5.30 -9.26 -0.05
N LEU A 197 -4.19 -8.60 0.25
CA LEU A 197 -4.00 -7.71 1.38
C LEU A 197 -4.21 -6.26 0.92
N ILE A 198 -5.13 -5.55 1.56
CA ILE A 198 -5.43 -4.13 1.32
C ILE A 198 -5.35 -3.42 2.69
N LEU A 199 -4.13 -3.16 3.15
CA LEU A 199 -3.86 -2.81 4.54
C LEU A 199 -3.74 -1.30 4.75
N LYS A 200 -4.72 -0.67 5.40
CA LYS A 200 -4.82 0.79 5.63
C LYS A 200 -4.79 1.62 4.33
N THR A 201 -5.15 1.01 3.21
CA THR A 201 -5.03 1.60 1.86
C THR A 201 -6.25 2.41 1.46
N ILE A 202 -7.48 1.88 1.62
CA ILE A 202 -8.72 2.47 1.10
C ILE A 202 -8.90 3.95 1.51
N PRO A 203 -8.77 4.33 2.81
CA PRO A 203 -8.95 5.73 3.19
C PRO A 203 -7.96 6.69 2.51
N CYS A 204 -6.75 6.21 2.23
CA CYS A 204 -5.74 7.00 1.53
C CYS A 204 -6.13 7.23 0.06
N LEU A 205 -6.59 6.18 -0.63
CA LEU A 205 -7.05 6.27 -2.01
C LEU A 205 -8.27 7.20 -2.13
N GLU A 206 -9.21 7.11 -1.20
CA GLU A 206 -10.44 7.90 -1.19
C GLU A 206 -10.24 9.40 -0.90
N GLN A 207 -9.09 9.79 -0.34
CA GLN A 207 -8.68 11.20 -0.26
C GLN A 207 -8.31 11.79 -1.62
N ILE A 208 -7.86 10.96 -2.56
CA ILE A 208 -7.52 11.35 -3.93
C ILE A 208 -8.77 11.25 -4.81
N ASP A 209 -9.41 10.09 -4.80
CA ASP A 209 -10.62 9.80 -5.55
C ASP A 209 -11.58 8.97 -4.69
N ARG A 210 -12.72 9.57 -4.35
CA ARG A 210 -13.75 8.98 -3.49
C ARG A 210 -14.26 7.61 -3.96
N GLN A 211 -14.13 7.28 -5.25
CA GLN A 211 -14.57 5.99 -5.80
C GLN A 211 -13.44 4.96 -5.88
N ALA A 212 -12.19 5.33 -5.57
CA ALA A 212 -11.04 4.43 -5.71
C ALA A 212 -11.16 3.18 -4.84
N GLY A 213 -11.69 3.28 -3.61
CA GLY A 213 -11.93 2.13 -2.75
C GLY A 213 -12.88 1.11 -3.37
N GLN A 214 -14.00 1.57 -3.90
CA GLN A 214 -14.98 0.74 -4.61
C GLN A 214 -14.37 0.09 -5.86
N ARG A 215 -13.71 0.89 -6.72
CA ARG A 215 -13.09 0.38 -7.96
C ARG A 215 -12.00 -0.64 -7.68
N LEU A 216 -11.20 -0.44 -6.63
CA LEU A 216 -10.19 -1.41 -6.21
C LEU A 216 -10.82 -2.75 -5.82
N LEU A 217 -11.86 -2.71 -4.97
CA LEU A 217 -12.57 -3.93 -4.55
C LEU A 217 -13.30 -4.64 -5.70
N ASP A 218 -13.70 -3.91 -6.74
CA ASP A 218 -14.31 -4.47 -7.94
C ASP A 218 -13.29 -5.10 -8.90
N ALA A 219 -12.06 -4.58 -8.93
CA ALA A 219 -11.01 -5.04 -9.84
C ALA A 219 -10.19 -6.21 -9.30
N VAL A 220 -9.98 -6.29 -7.98
CA VAL A 220 -9.17 -7.34 -7.35
C VAL A 220 -9.88 -8.70 -7.43
N ASP A 221 -9.31 -9.62 -8.22
CA ASP A 221 -9.77 -11.01 -8.35
C ASP A 221 -9.07 -11.89 -7.31
N ALA A 222 -9.55 -11.88 -6.07
CA ALA A 222 -9.01 -12.69 -4.99
C ALA A 222 -10.11 -13.49 -4.28
N ARG A 223 -9.83 -14.75 -3.93
CA ARG A 223 -10.79 -15.61 -3.20
C ARG A 223 -11.06 -15.12 -1.78
N HIS A 224 -10.02 -14.56 -1.16
CA HIS A 224 -10.07 -13.94 0.14
C HIS A 224 -9.48 -12.54 0.10
N LEU A 225 -10.04 -11.63 0.90
CA LEU A 225 -9.50 -10.29 1.12
C LEU A 225 -9.20 -10.10 2.60
N VAL A 226 -8.09 -9.43 2.90
CA VAL A 226 -7.84 -8.83 4.19
C VAL A 226 -7.79 -7.33 3.99
N VAL A 227 -8.82 -6.64 4.46
CA VAL A 227 -8.94 -5.19 4.35
C VAL A 227 -8.81 -4.58 5.74
N THR A 228 -7.94 -3.59 5.90
CA THR A 228 -7.72 -2.98 7.22
C THR A 228 -7.84 -1.47 7.22
N PHE A 229 -8.15 -0.93 8.39
CA PHE A 229 -8.31 0.49 8.64
C PHE A 229 -7.52 0.90 9.89
N PRO A 230 -6.90 2.10 9.90
CA PRO A 230 -6.27 2.63 11.10
C PRO A 230 -7.36 3.02 12.12
N VAL A 231 -7.21 2.61 13.38
CA VAL A 231 -8.16 2.99 14.45
C VAL A 231 -7.78 4.30 15.15
N ARG A 232 -6.61 4.86 14.82
CA ARG A 232 -6.13 6.18 15.26
C ARG A 232 -5.71 7.00 14.06
N SER A 233 -5.96 8.31 14.09
CA SER A 233 -5.45 9.18 13.02
C SER A 233 -3.93 9.32 13.15
N LEU A 234 -3.26 9.72 12.07
CA LEU A 234 -1.82 10.02 12.08
C LEU A 234 -1.41 11.11 13.11
N GLY A 235 -2.39 11.82 13.69
CA GLY A 235 -2.24 12.81 14.77
C GLY A 235 -2.89 12.42 16.11
N GLY A 236 -3.24 11.15 16.32
CA GLY A 236 -3.61 10.60 17.64
C GLY A 236 -5.08 10.73 18.08
N ARG A 237 -6.00 11.20 17.22
CA ARG A 237 -7.44 11.20 17.55
C ARG A 237 -8.05 9.83 17.27
N ALA A 238 -8.69 9.22 18.28
CA ALA A 238 -9.21 7.85 18.22
C ALA A 238 -10.75 7.74 18.29
N LYS A 239 -11.44 8.73 18.88
CA LYS A 239 -12.87 8.58 19.23
C LYS A 239 -13.76 8.54 17.98
N GLY A 240 -14.35 7.37 17.71
CA GLY A 240 -15.35 7.15 16.65
C GLY A 240 -14.80 6.69 15.29
N MET A 241 -13.49 6.69 15.07
CA MET A 241 -12.94 6.32 13.75
C MET A 241 -13.17 4.85 13.39
N ALA A 242 -12.94 3.93 14.33
CA ALA A 242 -13.16 2.49 14.08
C ALA A 242 -14.61 2.21 13.65
N THR A 243 -15.59 2.81 14.34
CA THR A 243 -17.00 2.70 14.00
C THR A 243 -17.31 3.27 12.61
N GLN A 244 -16.75 4.44 12.28
CA GLN A 244 -16.95 5.05 10.97
C GLN A 244 -16.35 4.20 9.85
N TYR A 245 -15.12 3.70 10.01
CA TYR A 245 -14.50 2.82 9.02
C TYR A 245 -15.21 1.48 8.89
N ALA A 246 -15.71 0.91 9.98
CA ALA A 246 -16.52 -0.30 9.91
C ALA A 246 -17.80 -0.07 9.11
N ALA A 247 -18.55 1.00 9.40
CA ALA A 247 -19.75 1.36 8.66
C ALA A 247 -19.45 1.61 7.17
N HIS A 248 -18.35 2.31 6.87
CA HIS A 248 -17.90 2.56 5.50
C HIS A 248 -17.57 1.26 4.77
N PHE A 249 -16.79 0.36 5.37
CA PHE A 249 -16.45 -0.90 4.75
C PHE A 249 -17.68 -1.78 4.51
N HIS A 250 -18.60 -1.86 5.49
CA HIS A 250 -19.87 -2.56 5.30
C HIS A 250 -20.70 -1.98 4.16
N SER A 251 -20.66 -0.66 3.94
CA SER A 251 -21.28 -0.04 2.77
C SER A 251 -20.62 -0.46 1.46
N LEU A 252 -19.29 -0.55 1.41
CA LEU A 252 -18.54 -0.96 0.22
C LEU A 252 -18.83 -2.41 -0.20
N ILE A 253 -19.05 -3.31 0.77
CA ILE A 253 -19.31 -4.73 0.50
C ILE A 253 -20.80 -5.09 0.45
N ASN A 254 -21.69 -4.13 0.70
CA ASN A 254 -23.13 -4.36 0.70
C ASN A 254 -23.61 -4.90 -0.66
N GLY A 255 -24.48 -5.92 -0.64
CA GLY A 255 -25.02 -6.52 -1.86
C GLY A 255 -24.08 -7.47 -2.61
N ARG A 256 -22.81 -7.61 -2.22
CA ARG A 256 -21.84 -8.51 -2.88
C ARG A 256 -22.00 -9.98 -2.52
N GLY A 257 -22.76 -10.28 -1.46
CA GLY A 257 -22.94 -11.65 -0.97
C GLY A 257 -21.68 -12.29 -0.38
N TRP A 258 -20.67 -11.49 -0.07
CA TRP A 258 -19.41 -11.90 0.56
C TRP A 258 -19.61 -12.20 2.05
N VAL A 259 -18.82 -13.15 2.56
CA VAL A 259 -18.78 -13.46 3.99
C VAL A 259 -17.66 -12.64 4.63
N CYS A 260 -17.99 -11.83 5.64
CA CYS A 260 -17.04 -10.92 6.27
C CYS A 260 -16.95 -11.19 7.78
N ARG A 261 -15.72 -11.27 8.29
CA ARG A 261 -15.39 -11.37 9.71
C ARG A 261 -14.54 -10.18 10.11
N GLN A 262 -14.95 -9.49 11.16
CA GLN A 262 -14.17 -8.42 11.78
C GLN A 262 -13.25 -8.97 12.88
N LEU A 263 -12.02 -8.48 12.94
CA LEU A 263 -11.07 -8.67 14.05
C LEU A 263 -10.63 -7.30 14.53
N ASP A 264 -10.73 -7.06 15.84
CA ASP A 264 -10.37 -5.79 16.46
C ASP A 264 -9.01 -5.90 17.16
N PHE A 265 -8.03 -5.11 16.69
CA PHE A 265 -6.76 -4.93 17.37
C PHE A 265 -6.67 -3.53 17.98
N ALA A 266 -5.72 -3.34 18.90
CA ALA A 266 -5.53 -2.07 19.60
C ALA A 266 -5.31 -0.86 18.67
N ASP A 267 -4.65 -1.09 17.53
CA ASP A 267 -4.24 -0.03 16.59
C ASP A 267 -4.71 -0.28 15.13
N GLU A 268 -5.43 -1.37 14.86
CA GLU A 268 -5.87 -1.73 13.50
C GLU A 268 -7.20 -2.51 13.51
N LEU A 269 -8.15 -2.06 12.70
CA LEU A 269 -9.42 -2.73 12.45
C LEU A 269 -9.27 -3.60 11.21
N VAL A 270 -9.56 -4.89 11.32
CA VAL A 270 -9.30 -5.87 10.26
C VAL A 270 -10.59 -6.54 9.83
N PHE A 271 -10.78 -6.69 8.52
CA PHE A 271 -11.84 -7.47 7.91
C PHE A 271 -11.24 -8.61 7.09
N VAL A 272 -11.54 -9.84 7.48
CA VAL A 272 -11.24 -11.05 6.71
C VAL A 272 -12.48 -11.42 5.91
N VAL A 273 -12.38 -11.41 4.59
CA VAL A 273 -13.51 -11.57 3.67
C VAL A 273 -13.30 -12.78 2.78
N THR A 274 -14.34 -13.55 2.54
CA THR A 274 -14.39 -14.58 1.49
C THR A 274 -15.33 -14.09 0.39
N THR A 275 -14.80 -14.00 -0.84
CA THR A 275 -15.49 -13.40 -1.99
C THR A 275 -16.24 -14.44 -2.82
N GLU A 276 -15.79 -15.69 -2.80
CA GLU A 276 -16.45 -16.80 -3.46
C GLU A 276 -17.52 -17.42 -2.54
N ARG A 277 -18.71 -17.67 -3.08
CA ARG A 277 -19.60 -18.65 -2.47
C ARG A 277 -19.09 -20.02 -2.90
N GLY A 278 -18.79 -20.88 -1.94
CA GLY A 278 -18.41 -22.27 -2.21
C GLY A 278 -19.41 -23.00 -3.10
#